data_AF-A0A6X8TMS4-F1
#
_entry.id   AF-A0A6X8TMS4-F1
#
_cell.length_a   1.000
_cell.length_b   1.000
_cell.length_c   1.000
_cell.angle_alpha   90.00
_cell.angle_beta   90.00
_cell.angle_gamma   90.00
#
_symmetry.space_group_name_H-M   'P 1'
#
loop_
_entity.id
_entity.type
_entity.pdbx_description
1 polymer ?
#
loop_
_entity_poly.entity_id
_entity_poly.type
_entity_poly.pdbx_seq_one_letter_code
_entity_poly.pdbx_strand_id
1 'polypeptide(L)'
;WWTLYYALRFIYFISIPVLSIFILFGVLSITSSRYVTQEDYIYTCVCLFLLIAPAILMYSRASSRKDKIKKIVAEIKNTGFYSPDKEYEGLSFTQGVYFGVDTKKGTMLYARAYPGNIMDIIGFDIDNFTRTVTDAKTLEIYTKYINIPMVSIPSGCIHPKMMADTMHAMAERGYDYPVDFPRLIQEKRKEWEQIAGMPVAEVF
;
A
#
# COMPACT_ATOMS: atom_id res chain seq x y z
N TRP A 1 -12.33 13.59 7.56
CA TRP A 1 -10.96 13.21 7.98
C TRP A 1 -10.03 12.93 6.81
N TRP A 2 -10.46 12.12 5.84
CA TRP A 2 -9.69 11.79 4.62
C TRP A 2 -9.35 12.98 3.72
N THR A 3 -10.33 13.84 3.45
CA THR A 3 -10.16 15.07 2.67
C THR A 3 -9.10 16.00 3.25
N LEU A 4 -9.06 16.12 4.58
CA LEU A 4 -8.10 16.95 5.30
C LEU A 4 -6.67 16.38 5.20
N TYR A 5 -6.50 15.05 5.29
CA TYR A 5 -5.19 14.41 5.05
C TYR A 5 -4.68 14.64 3.64
N TYR A 6 -5.53 14.46 2.62
CA TYR A 6 -5.16 14.71 1.23
C TYR A 6 -4.88 16.18 0.95
N ALA A 7 -5.66 17.10 1.54
CA ALA A 7 -5.43 18.54 1.44
C ALA A 7 -4.10 18.95 2.09
N LEU A 8 -3.78 18.47 3.30
CA LEU A 8 -2.50 18.73 3.95
C LEU A 8 -1.33 18.16 3.15
N ARG A 9 -1.48 16.95 2.59
CA ARG A 9 -0.48 16.35 1.72
C ARG A 9 -0.26 17.17 0.45
N PHE A 10 -1.33 17.67 -0.16
CA PHE A 10 -1.27 18.52 -1.34
C PHE A 10 -0.61 19.87 -1.07
N ILE A 11 -1.00 20.55 0.02
CA ILE A 11 -0.36 21.79 0.48
C ILE A 11 1.12 21.56 0.74
N TYR A 12 1.47 20.45 1.41
CA TYR A 12 2.86 20.08 1.64
C TYR A 12 3.64 19.96 0.32
N PHE A 13 3.13 19.22 -0.67
CA PHE A 13 3.81 19.08 -1.97
C PHE A 13 4.01 20.41 -2.70
N ILE A 14 3.04 21.32 -2.62
CA ILE A 14 3.17 22.68 -3.19
C ILE A 14 4.20 23.50 -2.40
N SER A 15 4.27 23.32 -1.09
CA SER A 15 5.21 24.06 -0.24
C SER A 15 6.66 23.62 -0.41
N ILE A 16 6.95 22.41 -0.93
CA ILE A 16 8.31 21.92 -1.18
C ILE A 16 9.13 22.90 -2.04
N PRO A 17 8.74 23.25 -3.29
CA PRO A 17 9.55 24.14 -4.12
C PRO A 17 9.74 25.53 -3.49
N VAL A 18 8.71 26.05 -2.81
CA VAL A 18 8.78 27.36 -2.14
C VAL A 18 9.78 27.32 -0.99
N LEU A 19 9.66 26.35 -0.09
CA LEU A 19 10.57 26.18 1.05
C LEU A 19 12.00 25.87 0.59
N SER A 20 12.18 25.09 -0.48
CA SER A 20 13.51 24.81 -1.05
C SER A 20 14.20 26.08 -1.56
N ILE A 21 13.46 27.01 -2.18
CA ILE A 21 14.00 28.31 -2.60
C ILE A 21 14.45 29.13 -1.38
N PHE A 22 13.62 29.22 -0.33
CA PHE A 22 13.98 29.93 0.89
C PHE A 22 15.21 29.34 1.59
N ILE A 23 15.31 28.00 1.64
CA ILE A 23 16.49 27.32 2.19
C ILE A 23 17.73 27.64 1.35
N LEU A 24 17.62 27.63 0.02
CA LEU A 24 18.74 27.93 -0.88
C LEU A 24 19.24 29.37 -0.70
N PHE A 25 18.32 30.35 -0.65
CA PHE A 25 18.69 31.74 -0.36
C PHE A 25 19.29 31.90 1.04
N GLY A 26 18.71 31.27 2.05
CA GLY A 26 19.26 31.28 3.41
C GLY A 26 20.69 30.73 3.49
N VAL A 27 20.95 29.59 2.84
CA VAL A 27 22.29 28.98 2.77
C VAL A 27 23.28 29.88 2.00
N LEU A 28 22.85 30.49 0.89
CA LEU A 28 23.69 31.44 0.14
C LEU A 28 24.03 32.68 0.97
N SER A 29 23.08 33.23 1.71
CA SER A 29 23.31 34.37 2.61
C SER A 29 24.29 34.04 3.74
N ILE A 30 24.18 32.84 4.32
CA ILE A 30 25.09 32.35 5.37
C ILE A 30 26.51 32.12 4.83
N THR A 31 26.65 31.63 3.60
CA THR A 31 27.95 31.26 3.02
C THR A 31 28.69 32.40 2.32
N SER A 32 27.96 33.39 1.78
CA SER A 32 28.54 34.46 0.97
C SER A 32 28.67 35.80 1.69
N SER A 33 27.91 36.05 2.77
CA SER A 33 27.92 37.37 3.42
C SER A 33 28.97 37.45 4.53
N ARG A 34 29.64 38.60 4.66
CA ARG A 34 30.54 38.92 5.78
C ARG A 34 29.80 39.22 7.10
N TYR A 35 28.49 39.45 7.02
CA TYR A 35 27.64 39.87 8.13
C TYR A 35 26.38 39.01 8.15
N VAL A 36 26.54 37.75 8.54
CA VAL A 36 25.40 36.87 8.72
C VAL A 36 24.62 37.31 9.97
N THR A 37 23.33 37.59 9.81
CA THR A 37 22.49 37.94 10.96
C THR A 37 21.96 36.68 11.63
N GLN A 38 21.69 36.76 12.94
CA GLN A 38 21.09 35.66 13.68
C GLN A 38 19.71 35.27 13.08
N GLU A 39 19.01 36.24 12.50
CA GLU A 39 17.72 36.03 11.84
C GLU A 39 17.83 35.10 10.63
N ASP A 40 18.87 35.25 9.80
CA ASP A 40 19.11 34.40 8.62
C ASP A 40 19.25 32.91 8.99
N TYR A 41 19.93 32.62 10.11
CA TYR A 41 20.03 31.27 10.65
C TYR A 41 18.69 30.73 11.14
N ILE A 42 17.92 31.55 11.87
CA ILE A 42 16.61 31.16 12.39
C ILE A 42 15.67 30.85 11.22
N TYR A 43 15.59 31.71 10.20
CA TYR A 43 14.74 31.49 9.03
C TYR A 43 15.12 30.21 8.28
N THR A 44 16.42 29.99 8.04
CA THR A 44 16.90 28.78 7.35
C THR A 44 16.56 27.50 8.12
N CYS A 45 16.79 27.50 9.44
CA CYS A 45 16.48 26.37 10.32
C CYS A 45 14.98 26.09 10.40
N VAL A 46 14.14 27.13 10.49
CA VAL A 46 12.67 26.99 10.53
C VAL A 46 12.15 26.44 9.21
N CYS A 47 12.62 26.95 8.06
CA CYS A 47 12.24 26.42 6.75
C CYS A 47 12.66 24.95 6.58
N LEU A 48 13.86 24.59 7.03
CA LEU A 48 14.32 23.21 7.01
C LEU A 48 13.46 22.30 7.89
N PHE A 49 13.13 22.75 9.11
CA PHE A 49 12.26 22.00 10.02
C PHE A 49 10.86 21.78 9.44
N LEU A 50 10.25 22.83 8.87
CA LEU A 50 8.94 22.77 8.23
C LEU A 50 8.91 21.87 7.00
N LEU A 51 10.05 21.71 6.31
CA LEU A 51 10.19 20.78 5.20
C LEU A 51 10.36 19.33 5.69
N ILE A 52 11.27 19.09 6.65
CA ILE A 52 11.64 17.73 7.06
C ILE A 52 10.59 17.10 7.99
N ALA A 53 10.06 17.84 8.97
CA ALA A 53 9.21 17.25 10.01
C ALA A 53 7.92 16.61 9.44
N PRO A 54 7.17 17.23 8.50
CA PRO A 54 6.01 16.59 7.88
C PRO A 54 6.41 15.38 7.01
N ALA A 55 7.58 15.42 6.37
CA ALA A 55 8.12 14.30 5.59
C ALA A 55 8.33 13.06 6.48
N ILE A 56 8.98 13.24 7.63
CA ILE A 56 9.22 12.16 8.60
C ILE A 56 7.90 11.60 9.12
N LEU A 57 6.94 12.46 9.48
CA LEU A 57 5.64 12.02 9.97
C LEU A 57 4.86 11.21 8.91
N MET A 58 4.88 11.63 7.64
CA MET A 58 4.24 10.89 6.57
C MET A 58 4.94 9.55 6.29
N TYR A 59 6.28 9.55 6.29
CA TYR A 59 7.08 8.34 6.11
C TYR A 59 6.82 7.33 7.23
N SER A 60 6.85 7.78 8.50
CA SER A 60 6.59 6.94 9.67
C SER A 60 5.22 6.28 9.58
N ARG A 61 4.17 7.06 9.28
CA ARG A 61 2.80 6.52 9.10
C ARG A 61 2.71 5.51 7.94
N ALA A 62 3.40 5.77 6.82
CA ALA A 62 3.43 4.83 5.71
C ALA A 62 4.16 3.53 6.08
N SER A 63 5.28 3.62 6.81
CA SER A 63 6.03 2.46 7.29
C SER A 63 5.21 1.64 8.28
N SER A 64 4.56 2.27 9.26
CA SER A 64 3.73 1.53 10.23
C SER A 64 2.61 0.74 9.56
N ARG A 65 1.95 1.29 8.52
CA ARG A 65 0.95 0.55 7.74
C ARG A 65 1.56 -0.65 7.03
N LYS A 66 2.74 -0.46 6.41
CA LYS A 66 3.48 -1.53 5.73
C LYS A 66 3.82 -2.67 6.70
N ASP A 67 4.29 -2.33 7.90
CA ASP A 67 4.68 -3.32 8.89
C ASP A 67 3.49 -4.13 9.40
N LYS A 68 2.32 -3.49 9.56
CA LYS A 68 1.06 -4.19 9.88
C LYS A 68 0.67 -5.20 8.80
N ILE A 69 0.66 -4.78 7.53
CA ILE A 69 0.35 -5.68 6.41
C ILE A 69 1.35 -6.85 6.36
N LYS A 70 2.64 -6.57 6.50
CA LYS A 70 3.68 -7.62 6.50
C LYS A 70 3.48 -8.65 7.60
N LYS A 71 3.11 -8.23 8.81
CA LYS A 71 2.84 -9.15 9.93
C LYS A 71 1.71 -10.11 9.60
N ILE A 72 0.61 -9.59 9.05
CA ILE A 72 -0.55 -10.42 8.67
C ILE A 72 -0.21 -11.36 7.53
N VAL A 73 0.46 -10.85 6.49
CA VAL A 73 0.88 -11.67 5.35
C VAL A 73 1.81 -12.79 5.82
N ALA A 74 2.72 -12.52 6.75
CA ALA A 74 3.58 -13.55 7.34
C ALA A 74 2.76 -14.62 8.07
N GLU A 75 1.76 -14.22 8.84
CA GLU A 75 0.88 -15.15 9.55
C GLU A 75 0.03 -15.99 8.59
N ILE A 76 -0.47 -15.39 7.51
CA ILE A 76 -1.19 -16.13 6.46
C ILE A 76 -0.25 -17.12 5.76
N LYS A 77 1.00 -16.73 5.48
CA LYS A 77 2.00 -17.66 4.93
C LYS A 77 2.29 -18.84 5.86
N ASN A 78 2.31 -18.61 7.18
CA ASN A 78 2.52 -19.66 8.19
C ASN A 78 1.39 -20.71 8.20
N THR A 79 0.18 -20.37 7.74
CA THR A 79 -0.93 -21.35 7.64
C THR A 79 -0.64 -22.46 6.63
N GLY A 80 0.31 -22.25 5.71
CA GLY A 80 0.66 -23.23 4.70
C GLY A 80 -0.33 -23.32 3.53
N PHE A 81 -1.40 -22.52 3.48
CA PHE A 81 -2.33 -22.47 2.33
C PHE A 81 -1.97 -21.40 1.29
N TYR A 82 -1.00 -20.54 1.61
CA TYR A 82 -0.55 -19.44 0.76
C TYR A 82 0.97 -19.29 0.81
N SER A 83 1.65 -19.40 -0.33
CA SER A 83 3.10 -19.28 -0.45
C SER A 83 3.51 -18.75 -1.83
N PRO A 84 3.29 -17.46 -2.11
CA PRO A 84 3.67 -16.84 -3.38
C PRO A 84 5.19 -16.81 -3.55
N ASP A 85 5.66 -17.01 -4.78
CA ASP A 85 7.06 -16.77 -5.13
C ASP A 85 7.31 -15.25 -5.19
N LYS A 86 8.56 -14.82 -4.95
CA LYS A 86 8.94 -13.39 -4.85
C LYS A 86 8.59 -12.56 -6.08
N GLU A 87 8.53 -13.19 -7.26
CA GLU A 87 8.21 -12.54 -8.53
C GLU A 87 6.71 -12.23 -8.68
N TYR A 88 5.86 -12.99 -7.97
CA TYR A 88 4.40 -12.86 -8.01
C TYR A 88 3.85 -12.21 -6.75
N GLU A 89 4.68 -11.54 -5.95
CA GLU A 89 4.23 -10.74 -4.81
C GLU A 89 4.78 -9.31 -4.84
N GLY A 90 3.96 -8.38 -4.37
CA GLY A 90 4.27 -6.97 -4.39
C GLY A 90 3.66 -6.22 -3.20
N LEU A 91 4.34 -5.17 -2.76
CA LEU A 91 3.89 -4.29 -1.69
C LEU A 91 4.16 -2.83 -2.03
N SER A 92 3.11 -2.08 -2.33
CA SER A 92 3.20 -0.66 -2.64
C SER A 92 3.41 0.18 -1.37
N PHE A 93 4.55 0.85 -1.28
CA PHE A 93 4.90 1.71 -0.13
C PHE A 93 3.97 2.92 0.02
N THR A 94 3.63 3.57 -1.09
CA THR A 94 2.88 4.82 -1.09
C THR A 94 1.38 4.61 -0.88
N GLN A 95 0.85 3.47 -1.36
CA GLN A 95 -0.57 3.17 -1.34
C GLN A 95 -0.98 2.19 -0.24
N GLY A 96 -0.01 1.51 0.40
CA GLY A 96 -0.30 0.53 1.46
C GLY A 96 -1.09 -0.67 0.94
N VAL A 97 -0.77 -1.13 -0.27
CA VAL A 97 -1.44 -2.25 -0.94
C VAL A 97 -0.43 -3.38 -1.09
N TYR A 98 -0.82 -4.58 -0.64
CA TYR A 98 -0.15 -5.83 -0.91
C TYR A 98 -1.01 -6.64 -1.87
N PHE A 99 -0.35 -7.26 -2.84
CA PHE A 99 -0.97 -8.27 -3.67
C PHE A 99 0.04 -9.35 -3.97
N GLY A 100 -0.36 -10.60 -3.83
CA GLY A 100 0.48 -11.72 -4.22
C GLY A 100 -0.31 -12.93 -4.68
N VAL A 101 0.25 -13.64 -5.65
CA VAL A 101 -0.36 -14.80 -6.31
C VAL A 101 0.52 -16.02 -6.10
N ASP A 102 -0.06 -17.09 -5.57
CA ASP A 102 0.58 -18.39 -5.44
C ASP A 102 0.26 -19.26 -6.67
N THR A 103 1.22 -19.36 -7.57
CA THR A 103 1.11 -20.13 -8.81
C THR A 103 1.07 -21.65 -8.60
N LYS A 104 1.45 -22.15 -7.42
CA LYS A 104 1.48 -23.58 -7.09
C LYS A 104 0.14 -24.03 -6.53
N LYS A 105 -0.50 -23.19 -5.70
CA LYS A 105 -1.76 -23.51 -5.02
C LYS A 105 -3.00 -22.87 -5.64
N GLY A 106 -2.82 -21.91 -6.56
CA GLY A 106 -3.96 -21.23 -7.16
C GLY A 106 -4.61 -20.19 -6.24
N THR A 107 -3.96 -19.82 -5.13
CA THR A 107 -4.49 -18.88 -4.13
C THR A 107 -3.87 -17.49 -4.32
N MET A 108 -4.65 -16.46 -4.06
CA MET A 108 -4.24 -15.06 -4.21
C MET A 108 -4.66 -14.27 -2.99
N LEU A 109 -3.83 -13.32 -2.57
CA LEU A 109 -4.10 -12.49 -1.41
C LEU A 109 -3.99 -11.01 -1.77
N TYR A 110 -5.03 -10.27 -1.46
CA TYR A 110 -5.04 -8.81 -1.47
C TYR A 110 -5.15 -8.30 -0.04
N ALA A 111 -4.27 -7.38 0.33
CA ALA A 111 -4.40 -6.65 1.58
C ALA A 111 -4.16 -5.15 1.36
N ARG A 112 -5.06 -4.31 1.85
CA ARG A 112 -4.93 -2.86 1.73
C ARG A 112 -5.18 -2.18 3.06
N ALA A 113 -4.18 -1.44 3.55
CA ALA A 113 -4.32 -0.61 4.75
C ALA A 113 -4.60 0.84 4.36
N TYR A 114 -5.80 1.30 4.71
CA TYR A 114 -6.25 2.66 4.45
C TYR A 114 -5.67 3.66 5.46
N PRO A 115 -5.35 4.91 5.03
CA PRO A 115 -5.02 6.01 5.95
C PRO A 115 -6.01 6.23 7.11
N GLY A 116 -7.28 5.85 6.97
CA GLY A 116 -8.31 5.90 8.01
C GLY A 116 -8.22 4.80 9.08
N ASN A 117 -7.11 4.05 9.13
CA ASN A 117 -6.91 2.91 10.03
C ASN A 117 -7.99 1.82 9.88
N ILE A 118 -8.42 1.56 8.64
CA ILE A 118 -9.27 0.41 8.25
C ILE A 118 -8.45 -0.43 7.27
N MET A 119 -8.66 -1.74 7.24
CA MET A 119 -7.93 -2.62 6.35
C MET A 119 -8.87 -3.56 5.63
N ASP A 120 -8.58 -3.82 4.36
CA ASP A 120 -9.23 -4.89 3.62
C ASP A 120 -8.24 -6.04 3.50
N ILE A 121 -8.67 -7.25 3.82
CA ILE A 121 -7.92 -8.48 3.56
C ILE A 121 -8.86 -9.41 2.83
N ILE A 122 -8.47 -9.82 1.63
CA ILE A 122 -9.30 -10.63 0.76
C ILE A 122 -8.45 -11.76 0.20
N GLY A 123 -8.88 -12.99 0.46
CA GLY A 123 -8.39 -14.17 -0.24
C GLY A 123 -9.19 -14.41 -1.50
N PHE A 124 -8.52 -14.82 -2.57
CA PHE A 124 -9.16 -15.27 -3.80
C PHE A 124 -8.61 -16.62 -4.19
N ASP A 125 -9.49 -17.40 -4.79
CA ASP A 125 -9.15 -18.57 -5.58
C ASP A 125 -9.36 -18.23 -7.06
N ILE A 126 -8.84 -19.10 -7.93
CA ILE A 126 -8.94 -18.94 -9.37
C ILE A 126 -10.41 -18.95 -9.84
N ASP A 127 -11.27 -19.67 -9.13
CA ASP A 127 -12.68 -19.76 -9.47
C ASP A 127 -13.49 -18.52 -9.07
N ASN A 128 -12.93 -17.66 -8.20
CA ASN A 128 -13.66 -16.53 -7.61
C ASN A 128 -13.45 -15.20 -8.36
N PHE A 129 -12.52 -15.14 -9.32
CA PHE A 129 -12.41 -14.00 -10.23
C PHE A 129 -13.05 -14.31 -11.59
N THR A 130 -13.49 -13.27 -12.29
CA THR A 130 -14.23 -13.39 -13.55
C THR A 130 -13.44 -12.87 -14.73
N ARG A 131 -12.87 -11.66 -14.58
CA ARG A 131 -12.04 -11.02 -15.61
C ARG A 131 -11.00 -10.14 -14.96
N THR A 132 -9.92 -9.91 -15.69
CA THR A 132 -8.93 -8.89 -15.36
C THR A 132 -8.97 -7.80 -16.43
N VAL A 133 -8.84 -6.54 -16.00
CA VAL A 133 -8.68 -5.39 -16.88
C VAL A 133 -7.37 -4.72 -16.50
N THR A 134 -6.48 -4.58 -17.47
CA THR A 134 -5.18 -3.95 -17.26
C THR A 134 -5.14 -2.58 -17.90
N ASP A 135 -4.79 -1.58 -17.09
CA ASP A 135 -4.41 -0.24 -17.53
C ASP A 135 -2.93 -0.01 -17.22
N ALA A 136 -2.34 1.04 -17.81
CA ALA A 136 -0.96 1.45 -17.57
C ALA A 136 -0.67 1.71 -16.08
N LYS A 137 -1.69 2.06 -15.29
CA LYS A 137 -1.56 2.42 -13.87
C LYS A 137 -2.11 1.38 -12.90
N THR A 138 -3.02 0.51 -13.34
CA THR A 138 -3.77 -0.38 -12.44
C THR A 138 -4.11 -1.72 -13.09
N LEU A 139 -4.13 -2.76 -12.27
CA LEU A 139 -4.78 -4.03 -12.55
C LEU A 139 -6.13 -4.03 -11.81
N GLU A 140 -7.22 -4.18 -12.53
CA GLU A 140 -8.55 -4.37 -11.97
C GLU A 140 -8.93 -5.84 -12.07
N ILE A 141 -9.26 -6.44 -10.93
CA ILE A 141 -9.74 -7.83 -10.84
C ILE A 141 -11.21 -7.77 -10.49
N TYR A 142 -12.05 -8.28 -11.39
CA TYR A 142 -13.48 -8.40 -11.14
C TYR A 142 -13.76 -9.72 -10.46
N THR A 143 -14.49 -9.68 -9.35
CA THR A 143 -14.75 -10.85 -8.50
C THR A 143 -16.20 -11.28 -8.59
N LYS A 144 -16.50 -12.49 -8.13
CA LYS A 144 -17.88 -12.98 -7.97
C LYS A 144 -18.54 -12.50 -6.66
N TYR A 145 -17.83 -11.77 -5.80
CA TYR A 145 -18.34 -11.29 -4.52
C TYR A 145 -19.22 -10.06 -4.70
N ILE A 146 -20.44 -10.10 -4.14
CA ILE A 146 -21.42 -9.01 -4.25
C ILE A 146 -20.91 -7.74 -3.57
N ASN A 147 -20.29 -7.86 -2.39
CA ASN A 147 -19.83 -6.71 -1.61
C ASN A 147 -18.53 -6.10 -2.18
N ILE A 148 -17.74 -6.86 -2.95
CA ILE A 148 -16.49 -6.39 -3.56
C ILE A 148 -16.41 -6.87 -5.02
N PRO A 149 -17.22 -6.27 -5.91
CA PRO A 149 -17.28 -6.70 -7.31
C PRO A 149 -15.99 -6.43 -8.08
N MET A 150 -15.15 -5.51 -7.59
CA MET A 150 -13.90 -5.13 -8.23
C MET A 150 -12.83 -4.74 -7.21
N VAL A 151 -11.62 -5.25 -7.40
CA VAL A 151 -10.43 -4.88 -6.65
C VAL A 151 -9.42 -4.23 -7.58
N SER A 152 -8.96 -3.03 -7.24
CA SER A 152 -7.94 -2.30 -8.00
C SER A 152 -6.58 -2.39 -7.32
N ILE A 153 -5.58 -2.83 -8.07
CA ILE A 153 -4.20 -2.99 -7.64
C ILE A 153 -3.32 -2.04 -8.45
N PRO A 154 -2.54 -1.17 -7.80
CA PRO A 154 -1.68 -0.22 -8.51
C PRO A 154 -0.48 -0.91 -9.16
N SER A 155 -0.03 -0.39 -10.30
CA SER A 155 1.18 -0.87 -11.00
C SER A 155 2.46 -0.73 -10.17
N GLY A 156 2.48 0.19 -9.19
CA GLY A 156 3.56 0.30 -8.20
C GLY A 156 3.58 -0.81 -7.15
N CYS A 157 2.64 -1.76 -7.19
CA CYS A 157 2.64 -2.98 -6.39
C CYS A 157 3.21 -4.14 -7.20
N ILE A 158 2.64 -4.37 -8.39
CA ILE A 158 2.94 -5.49 -9.28
C ILE A 158 2.83 -5.03 -10.73
N HIS A 159 3.49 -5.72 -11.66
CA HIS A 159 3.33 -5.42 -13.08
C HIS A 159 1.96 -5.90 -13.59
N PRO A 160 1.02 -5.01 -13.97
CA PRO A 160 -0.38 -5.37 -14.22
C PRO A 160 -0.56 -6.45 -15.29
N LYS A 161 0.10 -6.28 -16.44
CA LYS A 161 0.00 -7.21 -17.58
C LYS A 161 0.51 -8.61 -17.24
N MET A 162 1.72 -8.70 -16.69
CA MET A 162 2.32 -9.96 -16.26
C MET A 162 1.38 -10.72 -15.31
N MET A 163 0.83 -10.02 -14.32
CA MET A 163 -0.05 -10.66 -13.35
C MET A 163 -1.37 -11.12 -13.96
N ALA A 164 -1.98 -10.32 -14.83
CA ALA A 164 -3.17 -10.73 -15.58
C ALA A 164 -2.91 -11.99 -16.41
N ASP A 165 -1.83 -12.00 -17.19
CA ASP A 165 -1.44 -13.15 -18.02
C ASP A 165 -1.19 -14.40 -17.16
N THR A 166 -0.53 -14.25 -16.01
CA THR A 166 -0.33 -15.34 -15.04
C THR A 166 -1.65 -15.86 -14.47
N MET A 167 -2.55 -14.98 -14.03
CA MET A 167 -3.86 -15.38 -13.51
C MET A 167 -4.68 -16.13 -14.56
N HIS A 168 -4.67 -15.68 -15.82
CA HIS A 168 -5.37 -16.37 -16.89
C HIS A 168 -4.74 -17.73 -17.22
N ALA A 169 -3.41 -17.85 -17.21
CA ALA A 169 -2.75 -19.14 -17.36
C ALA A 169 -3.03 -20.10 -16.19
N MET A 170 -3.19 -19.56 -14.98
CA MET A 170 -3.59 -20.33 -13.80
C MET A 170 -5.02 -20.86 -13.93
N ALA A 171 -5.95 -20.07 -14.47
CA ALA A 171 -7.36 -20.49 -14.65
C ALA A 171 -7.48 -21.76 -15.52
N GLU A 172 -6.63 -21.90 -16.53
CA GLU A 172 -6.59 -23.08 -17.40
C GLU A 172 -6.02 -24.34 -16.71
N ARG A 173 -5.37 -24.19 -15.56
CA ARG A 173 -4.61 -25.28 -14.92
C ARG A 173 -5.46 -26.21 -14.07
N GLY A 174 -6.67 -25.79 -13.67
CA GLY A 174 -7.61 -26.56 -12.85
C GLY A 174 -7.04 -26.95 -11.48
N TYR A 175 -7.03 -25.99 -10.53
CA TYR A 175 -6.54 -26.24 -9.17
C TYR A 175 -7.57 -27.00 -8.32
N ASP A 176 -7.08 -27.88 -7.46
CA ASP A 176 -7.87 -28.51 -6.41
C ASP A 176 -7.54 -27.86 -5.06
N TYR A 177 -8.57 -27.35 -4.39
CA TYR A 177 -8.43 -26.57 -3.17
C TYR A 177 -8.77 -27.45 -1.96
N PRO A 178 -7.78 -27.80 -1.10
CA PRO A 178 -8.05 -28.61 0.09
C PRO A 178 -8.90 -27.87 1.13
N VAL A 179 -8.91 -26.53 1.06
CA VAL A 179 -9.67 -25.63 1.93
C VAL A 179 -10.16 -24.45 1.08
N ASP A 180 -11.36 -23.97 1.35
CA ASP A 180 -11.88 -22.69 0.84
C ASP A 180 -11.06 -21.54 1.44
N PHE A 181 -10.05 -21.11 0.70
CA PHE A 181 -9.08 -20.12 1.16
C PHE A 181 -9.72 -18.74 1.40
N PRO A 182 -10.58 -18.20 0.52
CA PRO A 182 -11.35 -16.98 0.77
C PRO A 182 -12.13 -17.02 2.08
N ARG A 183 -12.84 -18.13 2.34
CA ARG A 183 -13.61 -18.29 3.57
C ARG A 183 -12.70 -18.35 4.80
N LEU A 184 -11.59 -19.09 4.74
CA LEU A 184 -10.60 -19.16 5.82
C LEU A 184 -10.07 -17.77 6.19
N ILE A 185 -9.77 -16.93 5.20
CA ILE A 185 -9.30 -15.56 5.44
C ILE A 185 -10.37 -14.72 6.16
N GLN A 186 -11.64 -14.88 5.81
CA GLN A 186 -12.74 -14.14 6.45
C GLN A 186 -13.10 -14.66 7.84
N GLU A 187 -13.06 -15.97 8.07
CA GLU A 187 -13.29 -16.55 9.40
C GLU A 187 -12.23 -16.06 10.41
N LYS A 188 -10.98 -15.90 9.95
CA LYS A 188 -9.86 -15.36 10.75
C LYS A 188 -9.81 -13.83 10.83
N ARG A 189 -10.83 -13.12 10.32
CA ARG A 189 -10.90 -11.64 10.36
C ARG A 189 -10.57 -11.05 11.72
N LYS A 190 -11.16 -11.60 12.80
CA LYS A 190 -10.93 -11.12 14.17
C LYS A 190 -9.48 -11.27 14.62
N GLU A 191 -8.78 -12.31 14.17
CA GLU A 191 -7.35 -12.50 14.44
C GLU A 191 -6.53 -11.42 13.72
N TRP A 192 -6.88 -11.11 12.46
CA TRP A 192 -6.24 -10.05 11.69
C TRP A 192 -6.44 -8.66 12.32
N GLU A 193 -7.64 -8.39 12.85
CA GLU A 193 -7.94 -7.16 13.58
C GLU A 193 -7.07 -6.99 14.82
N GLN A 194 -6.88 -8.08 15.59
CA GLN A 194 -6.01 -8.09 16.76
C GLN A 194 -4.54 -7.86 16.39
N ILE A 195 -4.04 -8.55 15.37
CA ILE A 195 -2.64 -8.45 14.92
C ILE A 195 -2.32 -7.05 14.37
N ALA A 196 -3.26 -6.46 13.64
CA ALA A 196 -3.07 -5.18 12.97
C ALA A 196 -3.44 -3.98 13.85
N GLY A 197 -4.20 -4.20 14.93
CA GLY A 197 -4.78 -3.16 15.77
C GLY A 197 -5.67 -2.21 14.97
N MET A 198 -6.44 -2.74 14.02
CA MET A 198 -7.32 -1.97 13.15
C MET A 198 -8.49 -2.83 12.64
N PRO A 199 -9.70 -2.25 12.47
CA PRO A 199 -10.84 -2.96 11.92
C PRO A 199 -10.57 -3.47 10.50
N VAL A 200 -10.99 -4.70 10.23
CA VAL A 200 -10.91 -5.33 8.91
C VAL A 200 -12.30 -5.33 8.29
N ALA A 201 -12.43 -5.01 7.00
CA ALA A 201 -13.74 -5.02 6.33
C ALA A 201 -14.28 -6.44 6.11
N GLU A 202 -15.61 -6.59 6.15
CA GLU A 202 -16.30 -7.83 5.81
C GLU A 202 -16.59 -7.88 4.31
N VAL A 203 -16.33 -9.02 3.70
CA VAL A 203 -16.33 -9.18 2.23
C VAL A 203 -17.47 -10.08 1.75
N PHE A 204 -18.09 -10.85 2.65
CA PHE A 204 -19.21 -11.76 2.38
C PHE A 204 -20.53 -11.21 2.91
#